data_AF-A0A952SZK3-F1
#
_entry.id   AF-A0A952SZK3-F1
#
_cell.length_a   1.000
_cell.length_b   1.000
_cell.length_c   1.000
_cell.angle_alpha   90.00
_cell.angle_beta   90.00
_cell.angle_gamma   90.00
#
_symmetry.space_group_name_H-M   'P 1'
#
loop_
_entity.id
_entity.type
_entity.pdbx_description
1 polymer ?
#
loop_
_entity_poly.entity_id
_entity_poly.type
_entity_poly.pdbx_seq_one_letter_code
_entity_poly.pdbx_strand_id
1 'polypeptide(L)'
;MMKAQPTKQGTKKEPVIQQVSRIQAPSSTERAIPRKDPVFDDVHARITARAYQLYVERGRREGYAEQDWLDAESEILSRTFPLSG
;
A
#
# COMPACT_ATOMS: atom_id res chain seq x y z
N MET A 1 -8.67 26.37 -36.33
CA MET A 1 -7.63 27.26 -35.78
C MET A 1 -8.32 28.42 -35.06
N MET A 2 -8.32 28.43 -33.73
CA MET A 2 -8.68 29.59 -32.89
C MET A 2 -7.78 29.53 -31.64
N LYS A 3 -7.11 30.63 -31.34
CA LYS A 3 -6.14 30.80 -30.23
C LYS A 3 -6.88 31.33 -29.00
N ALA A 4 -6.58 30.82 -27.81
CA ALA A 4 -6.59 31.61 -26.56
C ALA A 4 -5.99 30.82 -25.38
N GLN A 5 -4.82 31.26 -24.91
CA GLN A 5 -4.39 31.22 -23.50
C GLN A 5 -3.96 32.66 -23.16
N PRO A 6 -3.53 32.98 -21.94
CA PRO A 6 -4.19 32.94 -20.65
C PRO A 6 -4.21 34.36 -20.01
N THR A 7 -5.05 34.64 -19.02
CA THR A 7 -4.92 35.87 -18.22
C THR A 7 -5.12 35.55 -16.73
N LYS A 8 -4.09 35.75 -15.89
CA LYS A 8 -3.89 36.88 -14.92
C LYS A 8 -4.82 36.73 -13.71
N GLN A 9 -4.47 36.84 -12.43
CA GLN A 9 -3.37 37.32 -11.58
C GLN A 9 -3.68 36.67 -10.19
N GLY A 10 -2.77 36.29 -9.29
CA GLY A 10 -1.66 37.04 -8.69
C GLY A 10 -2.03 37.49 -7.27
N THR A 11 -1.40 36.91 -6.23
CA THR A 11 -1.07 37.42 -4.86
C THR A 11 -0.87 36.22 -3.91
N LYS A 12 0.35 35.80 -3.51
CA LYS A 12 1.09 36.20 -2.27
C LYS A 12 0.09 36.51 -1.14
N LYS A 13 0.06 35.89 0.06
CA LYS A 13 1.06 35.85 1.16
C LYS A 13 0.55 34.88 2.25
N GLU A 14 1.39 33.99 2.78
CA GLU A 14 1.27 33.39 4.13
C GLU A 14 1.73 34.47 5.16
N PRO A 15 1.42 34.49 6.49
CA PRO A 15 0.92 33.44 7.41
C PRO A 15 -0.20 33.88 8.40
N VAL A 16 -0.95 32.94 8.99
CA VAL A 16 -1.53 33.11 10.36
C VAL A 16 -1.69 31.74 11.03
N ILE A 17 -0.80 31.44 11.97
CA ILE A 17 -1.04 30.49 13.06
C ILE A 17 -1.83 31.24 14.14
N GLN A 18 -3.01 30.75 14.52
CA GLN A 18 -3.57 30.75 15.88
C GLN A 18 -5.06 30.40 15.87
N GLN A 19 -5.40 29.16 16.25
CA GLN A 19 -6.53 28.96 17.16
C GLN A 19 -6.29 27.68 17.95
N VAL A 20 -5.52 27.81 19.03
CA VAL A 20 -5.45 26.82 20.10
C VAL A 20 -6.69 26.96 21.00
N SER A 21 -7.12 25.80 21.52
CA SER A 21 -7.97 25.62 22.72
C SER A 21 -9.46 25.36 22.48
N ARG A 22 -9.79 24.11 22.14
CA ARG A 22 -10.86 23.40 22.87
C ARG A 22 -10.44 21.96 23.11
N ILE A 23 -10.07 21.67 24.35
CA ILE A 23 -9.67 20.36 24.85
C ILE A 23 -10.91 19.62 25.40
N GLN A 24 -10.94 18.30 25.17
CA GLN A 24 -11.77 17.20 25.72
C GLN A 24 -13.16 16.97 25.08
N ALA A 25 -13.58 15.75 24.70
CA ALA A 25 -13.24 14.40 25.16
C ALA A 25 -13.29 13.35 24.01
N PRO A 26 -12.79 12.11 24.19
CA PRO A 26 -12.43 11.20 23.11
C PRO A 26 -13.67 10.46 22.59
N SER A 27 -14.17 10.83 21.41
CA SER A 27 -14.96 9.87 20.64
C SER A 27 -13.99 8.84 20.08
N SER A 28 -13.69 7.83 20.90
CA SER A 28 -13.21 6.55 20.44
C SER A 28 -14.30 5.95 19.55
N THR A 29 -14.40 6.45 18.31
CA THR A 29 -14.74 5.57 17.21
C THR A 29 -13.48 4.78 16.99
N GLU A 30 -13.26 3.82 17.89
CA GLU A 30 -12.42 2.66 17.64
C GLU A 30 -13.02 2.03 16.40
N ARG A 31 -12.57 2.52 15.24
CA ARG A 31 -12.62 1.79 14.00
C ARG A 31 -11.79 0.58 14.33
N ALA A 32 -12.45 -0.45 14.85
CA ALA A 32 -11.86 -1.68 15.30
C ALA A 32 -10.89 -2.05 14.20
N ILE A 33 -9.60 -1.83 14.45
CA ILE A 33 -8.57 -2.26 13.52
C ILE A 33 -8.83 -3.76 13.49
N PRO A 34 -9.26 -4.33 12.34
CA PRO A 34 -9.41 -5.76 12.28
C PRO A 34 -8.08 -6.28 12.77
N ARG A 35 -8.11 -7.05 13.88
CA ARG A 35 -6.91 -7.70 14.41
C ARG A 35 -6.48 -8.65 13.32
N LYS A 36 -5.72 -8.12 12.36
CA LYS A 36 -5.10 -8.85 11.28
C LYS A 36 -4.19 -9.81 11.99
N ASP A 37 -4.50 -11.09 11.86
CA ASP A 37 -3.68 -12.12 12.41
C ASP A 37 -2.25 -11.89 11.90
N PRO A 38 -1.29 -11.58 12.79
CA PRO A 38 0.05 -11.13 12.38
C PRO A 38 0.78 -12.20 11.56
N VAL A 39 0.38 -13.47 11.71
CA VAL A 39 0.86 -14.60 10.91
C VAL A 39 0.40 -14.51 9.45
N PHE A 40 -0.87 -14.15 9.20
CA PHE A 40 -1.38 -14.01 7.84
C PHE A 40 -0.77 -12.79 7.14
N ASP A 41 -0.59 -11.69 7.87
CA ASP A 41 0.10 -10.51 7.35
C ASP A 41 1.56 -10.83 6.99
N ASP A 42 2.26 -11.64 7.78
CA ASP A 42 3.61 -12.11 7.45
C ASP A 42 3.63 -12.97 6.18
N VAL A 43 2.70 -13.92 6.03
CA VAL A 43 2.63 -14.77 4.84
C VAL A 43 2.33 -13.95 3.59
N HIS A 44 1.34 -13.05 3.62
CA HIS A 44 1.02 -12.18 2.48
C HIS A 44 2.19 -11.26 2.10
N ALA A 45 2.90 -10.69 3.08
CA ALA A 45 4.08 -9.86 2.82
C ALA A 45 5.19 -10.68 2.13
N ARG A 46 5.41 -11.91 2.56
CA ARG A 46 6.40 -12.82 1.97
C ARG A 46 6.04 -13.26 0.56
N ILE A 47 4.77 -13.58 0.30
CA ILE A 47 4.27 -13.90 -1.05
C ILE A 47 4.49 -12.69 -1.97
N THR A 48 4.10 -11.49 -1.51
CA THR A 48 4.25 -10.26 -2.29
C THR A 48 5.71 -9.97 -2.65
N ALA A 49 6.60 -10.08 -1.67
CA ALA A 49 8.03 -9.88 -1.89
C ALA A 49 8.58 -10.90 -2.90
N ARG A 50 8.16 -12.17 -2.79
CA ARG A 50 8.63 -13.24 -3.68
C ARG A 50 8.11 -13.09 -5.10
N ALA A 51 6.83 -12.73 -5.29
CA ALA A 51 6.26 -12.46 -6.61
C ALA A 51 6.98 -11.30 -7.31
N TYR A 52 7.32 -10.24 -6.56
CA TYR A 52 8.11 -9.13 -7.09
C TYR A 52 9.51 -9.56 -7.52
N GLN A 53 10.17 -10.43 -6.75
CA GLN A 53 11.47 -10.98 -7.12
C GLN A 53 11.38 -11.77 -8.42
N LEU A 54 10.39 -12.65 -8.57
CA LEU A 54 10.16 -13.42 -9.80
C LEU A 54 9.95 -12.51 -11.02
N TYR A 55 9.12 -11.46 -10.88
CA TYR A 55 8.93 -10.45 -11.92
C TYR A 55 10.26 -9.78 -12.32
N VAL A 56 11.10 -9.42 -11.35
CA VAL A 56 12.42 -8.81 -11.61
C VAL A 56 13.38 -9.80 -12.27
N GLU A 57 13.44 -11.05 -11.81
CA GLU A 57 14.28 -12.12 -12.37
C GLU A 57 13.93 -12.42 -13.84
N ARG A 58 12.65 -12.32 -14.21
CA ARG A 58 12.18 -12.44 -15.60
C ARG A 58 12.47 -11.22 -16.48
N GLY A 59 13.09 -10.19 -15.91
CA GLY A 59 13.39 -8.94 -16.62
C GLY A 59 12.20 -7.99 -16.71
N ARG A 60 11.32 -8.00 -15.70
CA ARG A 60 10.14 -7.13 -15.61
C ARG A 60 9.18 -7.29 -16.78
N ARG A 61 8.97 -8.54 -17.18
CA ARG A 61 8.12 -8.86 -18.33
C ARG A 61 6.65 -8.79 -17.92
N GLU A 62 5.91 -7.95 -18.62
CA GLU A 62 4.46 -7.84 -18.47
C GLU A 62 3.75 -9.15 -18.88
N GLY A 63 2.59 -9.41 -18.27
CA GLY A 63 1.76 -10.60 -18.55
C GLY A 63 2.09 -11.85 -17.71
N TYR A 64 3.11 -11.80 -16.86
CA TYR A 64 3.46 -12.91 -15.94
C TYR A 64 3.09 -12.64 -14.48
N ALA A 65 2.52 -11.47 -14.17
CA ALA A 65 2.22 -11.07 -12.79
C ALA A 65 1.39 -12.09 -12.01
N GLU A 66 0.38 -12.71 -12.65
CA GLU A 66 -0.44 -13.75 -12.03
C GLU A 66 0.34 -15.05 -11.81
N GLN A 67 1.13 -15.46 -12.81
CA GLN A 67 1.99 -16.64 -12.70
C GLN A 67 3.04 -16.48 -11.59
N ASP A 68 3.70 -15.32 -11.54
CA ASP A 68 4.69 -14.98 -10.52
C ASP A 68 4.07 -14.95 -9.12
N TRP A 69 2.80 -14.51 -9.01
CA TRP A 69 2.06 -14.57 -7.76
C TRP A 69 1.76 -16.00 -7.31
N LEU A 70 1.26 -16.85 -8.23
CA LEU A 70 0.94 -18.26 -7.93
C LEU A 70 2.20 -19.07 -7.57
N ASP A 71 3.29 -18.85 -8.30
CA ASP A 71 4.59 -19.50 -8.02
C ASP A 71 5.09 -19.07 -6.63
N ALA A 72 5.01 -17.78 -6.30
CA ALA A 72 5.37 -17.26 -4.99
C ALA A 72 4.48 -17.80 -3.86
N GLU A 73 3.16 -17.86 -4.07
CA GLU A 73 2.22 -18.40 -3.11
C GLU A 73 2.54 -19.87 -2.80
N SER A 74 2.71 -20.70 -3.82
CA SER A 74 3.07 -22.11 -3.68
C SER A 74 4.37 -22.30 -2.89
N GLU A 75 5.40 -21.52 -3.20
CA GLU A 75 6.71 -21.60 -2.52
C GLU A 75 6.59 -21.22 -1.04
N ILE A 76 5.93 -20.10 -0.73
CA ILE A 76 5.81 -19.59 0.64
C ILE A 76 4.90 -20.48 1.48
N LEU A 77 3.77 -20.97 0.93
CA LEU A 77 2.87 -21.86 1.66
C LEU A 77 3.54 -23.21 1.95
N SER A 78 4.24 -23.79 0.97
CA SER A 78 4.99 -25.04 1.16
C SER A 78 6.04 -24.93 2.26
N ARG A 79 6.69 -23.77 2.40
CA ARG A 79 7.69 -23.51 3.44
C ARG A 79 7.08 -23.18 4.80
N THR A 80 5.93 -22.52 4.83
CA THR A 80 5.33 -22.00 6.08
C THR A 80 4.44 -23.06 6.74
N PHE A 81 3.78 -23.89 5.93
CA PHE A 81 2.98 -25.02 6.37
C PHE A 81 3.58 -26.30 5.79
N PRO A 82 4.80 -26.70 6.22
CA PRO A 82 5.29 -28.01 5.87
C PRO A 82 4.27 -29.01 6.41
N LEU A 83 3.76 -29.88 5.53
CA LEU A 83 2.82 -30.93 5.89
C LEU A 83 3.35 -31.64 7.14
N SER A 84 2.74 -31.36 8.30
CA SER A 84 3.08 -32.00 9.56
C SER A 84 2.79 -33.49 9.39
N GLY A 85 3.84 -34.28 9.20
CA GLY A 85 3.80 -35.74 9.24
C GLY A 85 3.71 -36.24 10.67
#